data_AF-A0A9D1KIJ4-F1
#
_entry.id   AF-A0A9D1KIJ4-F1
#
_cell.length_a   1.000
_cell.length_b   1.000
_cell.length_c   1.000
_cell.angle_alpha   90.00
_cell.angle_beta   90.00
_cell.angle_gamma   90.00
#
_symmetry.space_group_name_H-M   'P 1'
#
loop_
_entity.id
_entity.type
_entity.pdbx_description
1 polymer ?
#
loop_
_entity_poly.entity_id
_entity_poly.type
_entity_poly.pdbx_seq_one_letter_code
_entity_poly.pdbx_strand_id
1 'polypeptide(L)'
;MTLKTKLVTATPWIALIVYLILGFCWGLWHPGWVVFFAIPVVPILLGKKRSLIYTVLCIVAFLVMGFGWNLWHPGWIVFLTIPVFSIFFKDKED
;
A
#
# COMPACT_ATOMS: atom_id res chain seq x y z
N MET A 1 -13.33 -1.19 18.10
CA MET A 1 -12.46 -0.67 17.02
C MET A 1 -12.96 0.68 16.55
N THR A 2 -12.19 1.73 16.77
CA THR A 2 -12.47 3.11 16.36
C THR A 2 -12.54 3.23 14.82
N LEU A 3 -13.40 4.08 14.26
CA LEU A 3 -13.57 4.25 12.80
C LEU A 3 -12.24 4.54 12.08
N LYS A 4 -11.36 5.29 12.73
CA LYS A 4 -10.00 5.65 12.28
C LYS A 4 -9.13 4.42 11.97
N THR A 5 -9.22 3.36 12.77
CA THR A 5 -8.42 2.15 12.59
C THR A 5 -8.88 1.33 11.39
N LYS A 6 -10.19 1.24 11.16
CA LYS A 6 -10.75 0.54 9.99
C LYS A 6 -10.29 1.18 8.67
N LEU A 7 -10.25 2.52 8.62
CA LEU A 7 -9.78 3.25 7.44
C LEU A 7 -8.31 2.95 7.11
N VAL A 8 -7.43 2.99 8.12
CA VAL A 8 -6.00 2.68 7.92
C VAL A 8 -5.80 1.28 7.37
N THR A 9 -6.52 0.28 7.89
CA THR A 9 -6.44 -1.11 7.42
C THR A 9 -7.03 -1.31 6.03
N ALA A 10 -8.08 -0.57 5.66
CA ALA A 10 -8.73 -0.67 4.35
C ALA A 10 -7.96 0.07 3.23
N THR A 11 -7.18 1.09 3.58
CA THR A 11 -6.44 1.92 2.61
C THR A 11 -5.57 1.12 1.63
N PRO A 12 -4.72 0.14 2.04
CA PRO A 12 -3.92 -0.64 1.10
C PRO A 12 -4.78 -1.47 0.12
N TRP A 13 -5.93 -1.97 0.56
CA TRP A 13 -6.87 -2.69 -0.32
C TRP A 13 -7.50 -1.78 -1.36
N ILE A 14 -7.97 -0.59 -0.93
CA ILE A 14 -8.56 0.40 -1.83
C ILE A 14 -7.52 0.86 -2.86
N ALA A 15 -6.32 1.21 -2.41
CA ALA A 15 -5.23 1.64 -3.29
C ALA A 15 -4.85 0.56 -4.32
N LEU A 16 -4.77 -0.70 -3.89
CA LEU A 16 -4.48 -1.83 -4.78
C LEU A 16 -5.57 -2.02 -5.84
N ILE A 17 -6.84 -2.01 -5.44
CA ILE A 17 -7.97 -2.17 -6.37
C ILE A 17 -7.96 -1.05 -7.42
N VAL A 18 -7.78 0.20 -6.99
CA VAL A 18 -7.70 1.34 -7.90
C VAL A 18 -6.52 1.20 -8.86
N TYR A 19 -5.34 0.79 -8.38
CA TYR A 19 -4.18 0.55 -9.24
C TYR A 19 -4.43 -0.55 -10.28
N LEU A 20 -5.04 -1.66 -9.87
CA LEU A 20 -5.37 -2.75 -10.79
C LEU A 20 -6.40 -2.32 -11.84
N ILE A 21 -7.42 -1.54 -11.47
CA ILE A 21 -8.40 -1.00 -12.43
C ILE A 21 -7.70 -0.07 -13.44
N LEU A 22 -6.84 0.84 -12.98
CA LEU A 22 -6.06 1.73 -13.87
C LEU A 22 -5.16 0.95 -14.82
N GLY A 23 -4.52 -0.11 -14.32
CA GLY A 23 -3.67 -0.99 -15.09
C GLY A 23 -4.43 -1.80 -16.14
N PHE A 24 -5.53 -2.45 -15.76
CA PHE A 24 -6.29 -3.31 -16.68
C PHE A 24 -7.17 -2.53 -17.68
N CYS A 25 -7.78 -1.43 -17.27
CA CYS A 25 -8.67 -0.65 -18.15
C CYS A 25 -7.90 0.29 -19.08
N TRP A 26 -6.81 0.91 -18.61
CA TRP A 26 -6.08 1.94 -19.36
C TRP A 26 -4.60 1.62 -19.62
N GLY A 27 -4.08 0.48 -19.13
CA GLY A 27 -2.65 0.17 -19.26
C GLY A 27 -1.73 1.07 -18.43
N LEU A 28 -2.29 1.82 -17.47
CA LEU A 28 -1.59 2.86 -16.71
C LEU A 28 -0.81 2.30 -15.52
N TRP A 29 0.00 1.26 -15.75
CA TRP A 29 0.87 0.65 -14.73
C TRP A 29 1.98 1.61 -14.29
N HIS A 30 2.54 2.38 -15.23
CA HIS A 30 3.68 3.25 -14.99
C HIS A 30 3.35 4.61 -14.34
N PRO A 31 2.20 5.24 -14.57
CA PRO A 31 1.79 6.40 -13.78
C PRO A 31 0.85 6.05 -12.61
N GLY A 32 0.24 4.85 -12.61
CA GLY A 32 -0.73 4.45 -11.59
C GLY A 32 -0.14 4.26 -10.20
N TRP A 33 1.17 4.06 -10.07
CA TRP A 33 1.82 3.82 -8.77
C TRP A 33 1.63 4.95 -7.76
N VAL A 34 1.33 6.17 -8.23
CA VAL A 34 1.08 7.34 -7.39
C VAL A 34 -0.06 7.09 -6.40
N VAL A 35 -1.02 6.23 -6.74
CA VAL A 35 -2.14 5.85 -5.86
C VAL A 35 -1.65 5.21 -4.56
N PHE A 36 -0.50 4.53 -4.57
CA PHE A 36 0.06 3.89 -3.38
C PHE A 36 0.57 4.86 -2.32
N PHE A 37 0.80 6.14 -2.65
CA PHE A 37 1.10 7.17 -1.64
C PHE A 37 -0.06 7.45 -0.69
N ALA A 38 -1.30 7.10 -1.06
CA ALA A 38 -2.43 7.20 -0.14
C ALA A 38 -2.22 6.32 1.11
N ILE A 39 -1.51 5.19 0.98
CA ILE A 39 -1.28 4.23 2.05
C ILE A 39 -0.48 4.83 3.22
N PRO A 40 0.65 5.55 3.03
CA PRO A 40 1.33 6.24 4.12
C PRO A 40 0.65 7.55 4.53
N VAL A 41 -0.06 8.24 3.63
CA VAL A 41 -0.72 9.52 3.97
C VAL A 41 -1.81 9.35 5.02
N VAL A 42 -2.66 8.32 4.91
CA VAL A 42 -3.77 8.09 5.86
C VAL A 42 -3.30 7.86 7.32
N PRO A 43 -2.30 6.99 7.60
CA PRO A 43 -1.74 6.83 8.94
C PRO A 43 -1.05 8.09 9.48
N ILE A 44 -0.40 8.89 8.63
CA ILE A 44 0.23 10.16 9.03
C ILE A 44 -0.83 11.14 9.55
N LEU A 45 -1.92 11.32 8.80
CA LEU A 45 -3.04 12.18 9.17
C LEU A 45 -3.72 11.74 10.48
N LEU A 46 -3.67 10.44 10.78
CA LEU A 46 -4.27 9.85 11.98
C LEU A 46 -3.27 9.68 13.14
N GLY A 47 -2.01 10.11 12.97
CA GLY A 47 -0.97 10.06 14.02
C GLY A 47 -0.42 8.67 14.33
N LYS A 48 -0.65 7.65 13.49
CA LYS A 48 -0.19 6.28 13.73
C LYS A 48 1.20 6.04 13.13
N LYS A 49 2.24 6.00 13.97
CA LYS A 49 3.65 5.84 13.54
C LYS A 49 4.08 4.40 13.18
N ARG A 50 3.59 3.38 13.89
CA ARG A 50 4.18 2.03 13.80
C ARG A 50 3.94 1.30 12.47
N SER A 51 2.79 1.53 11.84
CA SER A 51 2.43 0.91 10.55
C SER A 51 3.07 1.63 9.35
N LEU A 52 3.70 2.80 9.54
CA LEU A 52 4.26 3.60 8.45
C LEU A 52 5.54 3.03 7.88
N ILE A 53 6.45 2.55 8.75
CA ILE A 53 7.79 2.12 8.33
C ILE A 53 7.70 0.98 7.32
N TYR A 54 6.88 -0.03 7.61
CA TYR A 54 6.66 -1.17 6.72
C TYR A 54 6.00 -0.75 5.39
N THR A 55 5.01 0.14 5.45
CA THR A 55 4.32 0.66 4.26
C THR A 55 5.29 1.41 3.33
N VAL A 56 6.11 2.29 3.91
CA VAL A 56 7.11 3.06 3.15
C VAL A 56 8.15 2.12 2.53
N LEU A 57 8.58 1.09 3.26
CA LEU A 57 9.48 0.06 2.74
C LEU A 57 8.89 -0.65 1.51
N CYS A 58 7.60 -1.06 1.56
CA CYS A 58 6.91 -1.67 0.42
C CYS A 58 6.86 -0.73 -0.80
N ILE A 59 6.56 0.56 -0.60
CA ILE A 59 6.53 1.56 -1.69
C ILE A 59 7.92 1.70 -2.31
N VAL A 60 8.96 1.84 -1.50
CA VAL A 60 10.34 1.96 -1.99
C VAL A 60 10.76 0.72 -2.77
N ALA A 61 10.48 -0.48 -2.23
CA ALA A 61 10.78 -1.73 -2.93
C ALA A 61 10.04 -1.82 -4.27
N PHE A 62 8.77 -1.42 -4.32
CA PHE A 62 8.00 -1.36 -5.55
C PHE A 62 8.59 -0.39 -6.58
N LEU A 63 8.99 0.81 -6.17
CA LEU A 63 9.62 1.79 -7.04
C LEU A 63 10.97 1.31 -7.57
N VAL A 64 11.80 0.68 -6.73
CA VAL A 64 13.09 0.13 -7.17
C VAL A 64 12.91 -0.95 -8.23
N MET A 65 11.94 -1.86 -8.07
CA MET A 65 11.62 -2.87 -9.09
C MET A 65 11.03 -2.25 -10.36
N GLY A 66 10.17 -1.23 -10.21
CA GLY A 66 9.58 -0.51 -11.32
C GLY A 66 10.61 0.24 -12.16
N PHE A 67 11.47 1.05 -11.54
CA PHE A 67 12.50 1.81 -12.24
C PHE A 67 13.65 0.94 -12.74
N GLY A 68 14.03 -0.11 -11.99
CA GLY A 68 15.15 -0.99 -12.36
C GLY A 68 14.81 -2.01 -13.46
N TRP A 69 13.64 -2.65 -13.38
CA TRP A 69 13.26 -3.77 -14.24
C TRP A 69 11.93 -3.58 -14.99
N ASN A 70 11.31 -2.40 -14.92
CA ASN A 70 9.98 -2.13 -15.50
C ASN A 70 8.86 -3.05 -14.96
N LEU A 71 9.04 -3.60 -13.75
CA LEU A 71 8.14 -4.57 -13.13
C LEU A 71 6.90 -3.92 -12.49
N TRP A 72 6.29 -2.94 -13.17
CA TRP A 72 5.09 -2.26 -12.70
C TRP A 72 3.87 -3.19 -12.67
N HIS A 73 3.84 -4.16 -13.59
CA HIS A 73 2.73 -5.09 -13.76
C HIS A 73 2.76 -6.29 -12.80
N PRO A 74 3.89 -6.88 -12.39
CA PRO A 74 3.90 -7.88 -11.31
C PRO A 74 4.22 -7.28 -9.92
N GLY A 75 4.84 -6.10 -9.86
CA GLY A 75 5.34 -5.54 -8.61
C GLY A 75 4.27 -5.19 -7.58
N TRP A 76 3.00 -5.04 -7.98
CA TRP A 76 1.91 -4.74 -7.04
C TRP A 76 1.68 -5.83 -6.00
N ILE A 77 2.18 -7.05 -6.24
CA ILE A 77 2.13 -8.17 -5.29
C ILE A 77 2.79 -7.79 -3.96
N VAL A 78 3.78 -6.89 -3.95
CA VAL A 78 4.42 -6.42 -2.71
C VAL A 78 3.44 -5.68 -1.79
N PHE A 79 2.40 -5.02 -2.32
CA PHE A 79 1.41 -4.36 -1.47
C PHE A 79 0.48 -5.34 -0.75
N LEU A 80 0.36 -6.59 -1.23
CA LEU A 80 -0.35 -7.65 -0.51
C LEU A 80 0.40 -8.12 0.74
N THR A 81 1.70 -7.84 0.87
CA THR A 81 2.43 -8.17 2.09
C THR A 81 2.06 -7.25 3.25
N ILE A 82 1.53 -6.06 2.99
CA ILE A 82 1.05 -5.11 4.02
C ILE A 82 -0.10 -5.71 4.86
N PRO A 83 -1.23 -6.15 4.27
CA PRO A 83 -2.30 -6.77 5.06
C PRO A 83 -1.82 -8.07 5.73
N VAL A 84 -1.00 -8.88 5.06
CA VAL A 84 -0.41 -10.09 5.65
C VAL A 84 0.42 -9.75 6.90
N PHE A 85 1.33 -8.78 6.78
CA PHE A 85 2.13 -8.29 7.90
C PHE A 85 1.25 -7.74 9.02
N SER A 86 0.19 -7.00 8.69
CA SER A 86 -0.74 -6.46 9.68
C SER A 86 -1.54 -7.54 10.44
N ILE A 87 -1.73 -8.72 9.86
CA ILE A 87 -2.39 -9.87 10.50
C ILE A 87 -1.39 -10.60 11.41
N PHE A 88 -0.18 -10.88 10.91
CA PHE A 88 0.86 -11.60 11.65
C PHE A 88 1.43 -10.79 12.81
N PHE A 89 1.70 -9.50 12.59
CA PHE A 89 2.22 -8.56 13.58
C PHE A 89 1.11 -7.67 14.14
N LYS A 90 -0.14 -8.17 14.16
CA LYS A 90 -1.21 -7.57 14.93
C LYS A 90 -0.86 -7.70 16.40
N ASP A 91 -0.01 -6.81 16.88
CA ASP A 91 0.13 -6.60 18.31
C ASP A 91 -1.26 -6.28 18.85
N LYS A 92 -1.59 -6.92 19.96
CA LYS A 92 -2.77 -6.61 20.75
C LYS A 92 -2.76 -5.10 20.96
N GLU A 93 -3.67 -4.40 20.27
CA GLU A 93 -4.09 -3.07 20.71
C GLU A 93 -4.88 -3.35 22.00
N ASP A 94 -4.18 -3.29 23.13
CA ASP A 94 -4.79 -3.03 24.43
C ASP A 94 -5.47 -1.64 24.40
#